data_AF-A0A6I1W8B1-F1
#
_entry.id   AF-A0A6I1W8B1-F1
#
_cell.length_a   1.000
_cell.length_b   1.000
_cell.length_c   1.000
_cell.angle_alpha   90.00
_cell.angle_beta   90.00
_cell.angle_gamma   90.00
#
_symmetry.space_group_name_H-M   'P 1'
#
loop_
_entity.id
_entity.type
_entity.pdbx_description
1 polymer ?
#
loop_
_entity_poly.entity_id
_entity_poly.type
_entity_poly.pdbx_seq_one_letter_code
_entity_poly.pdbx_strand_id
1 'polypeptide(L)' 'GLIGPSGAGKSTLVNLLLRLYDLQGGKILIDGQNIAEVTQESLREQIGMITQDTSLLHRSIRDNLLYGKPDATDDELW' A
#
# COMPACT_ATOMS: atom_id res chain seq x y z
N GLY A 1 -9.65 1.72 14.13
CA GLY A 1 -8.22 2.05 14.05
C GLY A 1 -7.43 1.01 14.80
N LEU A 2 -6.30 0.56 14.27
CA LEU A 2 -5.39 -0.38 14.94
C LEU A 2 -4.43 0.41 15.85
N ILE A 3 -4.53 0.23 17.16
CA ILE A 3 -3.77 1.01 18.17
C ILE A 3 -3.07 0.05 19.12
N GLY A 4 -1.84 0.36 19.52
CA GLY A 4 -1.05 -0.46 20.43
C GLY A 4 0.39 0.05 20.59
N PRO A 5 1.15 -0.48 21.57
CA PRO A 5 2.51 -0.02 21.85
C PRO A 5 3.46 -0.21 20.66
N SER A 6 4.59 0.48 20.68
CA SER A 6 5.66 0.21 19.71
C SER A 6 6.09 -1.26 19.79
N GLY A 7 6.36 -1.88 18.64
CA GLY A 7 6.68 -3.31 18.57
C GLY A 7 5.49 -4.27 18.64
N ALA A 8 4.25 -3.80 18.83
CA ALA A 8 3.05 -4.65 18.86
C ALA A 8 2.67 -5.30 17.49
N GLY A 9 3.51 -5.16 16.46
CA GLY A 9 3.27 -5.78 15.14
C GLY A 9 2.32 -5.02 14.21
N LYS A 10 1.96 -3.78 14.52
CA LYS A 10 1.06 -2.96 13.65
C LYS A 10 1.60 -2.82 12.22
N SER A 11 2.87 -2.44 12.08
CA SER A 11 3.52 -2.33 10.76
C SER A 11 3.67 -3.69 10.10
N THR A 12 3.95 -4.75 10.87
CA THR A 12 3.99 -6.12 10.36
C THR A 12 2.65 -6.54 9.76
N LEU A 13 1.53 -6.22 10.42
CA LEU A 13 0.20 -6.51 9.90
C LEU A 13 -0.07 -5.80 8.57
N VAL A 14 0.26 -4.51 8.48
CA VAL A 14 0.11 -3.74 7.23
C VAL A 14 0.98 -4.33 6.13
N ASN A 15 2.21 -4.74 6.43
CA ASN A 15 3.10 -5.36 5.46
C ASN A 15 2.58 -6.71 4.96
N LEU A 16 1.94 -7.52 5.82
CA LEU A 16 1.27 -8.76 5.42
C LEU A 16 0.04 -8.48 4.53
N LEU A 17 -0.76 -7.46 4.86
CA LEU A 17 -1.91 -7.04 4.05
C LEU A 17 -1.49 -6.64 2.63
N LEU A 18 -0.35 -5.96 2.49
CA LEU A 18 0.25 -5.56 1.20
C LEU A 18 1.08 -6.66 0.53
N ARG A 19 1.08 -7.87 1.12
CA ARG A 19 1.90 -9.02 0.72
C ARG A 19 3.37 -8.66 0.50
N LEU A 20 3.94 -7.82 1.35
CA LEU A 20 5.40 -7.59 1.39
C LEU A 20 6.14 -8.76 2.02
N TYR A 21 5.42 -9.61 2.75
CA TYR A 21 5.87 -10.90 3.27
C TYR A 21 4.81 -11.97 3.00
N ASP A 22 5.26 -13.23 2.92
CA ASP A 22 4.36 -14.37 2.80
C ASP A 22 3.72 -14.73 4.15
N LEU A 23 2.48 -15.23 4.09
CA LEU A 23 1.77 -15.75 5.26
C LEU A 23 2.38 -17.09 5.68
N GLN A 24 2.82 -17.19 6.93
CA GLN A 24 3.30 -18.46 7.50
C GLN A 24 2.15 -19.42 7.86
N GLY A 25 0.92 -18.91 7.95
CA GLY A 25 -0.29 -19.69 8.20
C GLY A 25 -1.54 -18.83 8.18
N GLY A 26 -2.70 -19.48 8.01
CA GLY A 26 -3.99 -18.80 7.89
C GLY A 26 -4.23 -18.19 6.51
N LYS A 27 -5.18 -17.25 6.44
CA LYS A 27 -5.57 -16.55 5.21
C LYS A 27 -6.05 -15.14 5.53
N ILE A 28 -5.77 -14.20 4.63
CA ILE A 28 -6.36 -12.86 4.64
C ILE A 28 -7.33 -12.80 3.48
N LEU A 29 -8.56 -12.39 3.77
CA LEU A 29 -9.63 -12.28 2.79
C LEU A 29 -10.03 -10.81 2.62
N ILE A 30 -10.19 -10.38 1.37
CA ILE A 30 -10.88 -9.14 1.02
C ILE A 30 -12.14 -9.56 0.28
N ASP A 31 -13.31 -9.21 0.80
CA ASP A 31 -14.63 -9.61 0.26
C ASP A 31 -14.76 -11.12 -0.01
N GLY A 32 -14.12 -11.94 0.84
CA GLY A 32 -14.11 -13.40 0.73
C GLY A 32 -13.05 -13.97 -0.22
N GLN A 33 -12.40 -13.14 -1.03
CA GLN A 33 -11.29 -13.55 -1.89
C GLN A 33 -9.97 -13.58 -1.12
N ASN A 34 -9.25 -14.69 -1.21
CA ASN A 34 -7.95 -14.82 -0.58
C ASN A 34 -6.92 -13.96 -1.32
N ILE A 35 -6.25 -13.07 -0.58
CA ILE A 35 -5.25 -12.16 -1.19
C ILE A 35 -4.06 -12.92 -1.77
N ALA A 36 -3.81 -14.16 -1.33
CA ALA A 36 -2.74 -15.01 -1.87
C ALA A 36 -3.03 -15.53 -3.29
N GLU A 37 -4.31 -15.52 -3.71
CA GLU A 37 -4.77 -16.07 -5.00
C GLU A 37 -4.86 -15.01 -6.11
N VAL A 38 -4.54 -13.74 -5.81
CA VAL A 38 -4.45 -12.65 -6.78
C VAL A 38 -3.00 -12.24 -7.02
N THR A 39 -2.75 -11.40 -8.02
CA THR A 39 -1.41 -10.82 -8.21
C THR A 39 -1.17 -9.74 -7.15
N GLN A 40 0.10 -9.54 -6.79
CA GLN A 40 0.46 -8.50 -5.84
C GLN A 40 0.18 -7.09 -6.38
N GLU A 41 0.34 -6.91 -7.70
CA GLU A 41 -0.01 -5.68 -8.41
C GLU A 41 -1.50 -5.37 -8.29
N SER A 42 -2.38 -6.29 -8.69
CA SER A 42 -3.84 -6.08 -8.62
C SER A 42 -4.32 -5.85 -7.18
N LEU A 43 -3.69 -6.49 -6.20
CA LEU A 43 -4.00 -6.26 -4.79
C LEU A 43 -3.65 -4.84 -4.35
N ARG A 44 -2.48 -4.33 -4.74
CA ARG A 44 -2.00 -3.00 -4.31
C ARG A 44 -2.70 -1.86 -5.03
N GLU A 45 -3.14 -2.06 -6.25
CA GLU A 45 -4.01 -1.09 -6.95
C GLU A 45 -5.33 -0.85 -6.21
N GLN A 46 -5.81 -1.83 -5.43
CA GLN A 46 -7.02 -1.70 -4.62
C GLN A 46 -6.75 -1.10 -3.21
N ILE A 47 -5.49 -0.79 -2.86
CA ILE A 47 -5.12 -0.33 -1.51
C ILE A 47 -4.32 0.96 -1.59
N GLY A 48 -4.94 2.07 -1.19
CA GLY A 48 -4.23 3.32 -0.91
C GLY A 48 -3.44 3.22 0.40
N MET A 49 -2.11 3.24 0.33
CA MET A 49 -1.23 3.27 1.51
C MET A 49 -0.60 4.65 1.69
N ILE A 50 -0.69 5.20 2.90
CA ILE A 50 0.07 6.38 3.31
C ILE A 50 1.11 5.91 4.33
N THR A 51 2.38 6.11 4.01
CA THR A 51 3.49 5.69 4.87
C THR A 51 3.62 6.60 6.09
N GLN A 52 4.15 6.07 7.19
CA GLN A 52 4.38 6.84 8.41
C GLN A 52 5.45 7.94 8.20
N ASP A 53 6.51 7.62 7.46
CA ASP A 53 7.50 8.58 7.00
C ASP A 53 7.22 8.88 5.52
N THR A 54 7.04 10.17 5.18
CA THR A 54 6.83 10.58 3.79
C THR A 54 8.13 10.49 3.01
N SER A 55 8.11 9.77 1.89
CA SER A 55 9.23 9.76 0.95
C SER A 55 8.92 10.69 -0.22
N LEU A 56 9.68 11.78 -0.34
CA LEU A 56 9.66 12.64 -1.52
C LEU A 56 10.94 12.43 -2.32
N LEU A 57 10.78 12.25 -3.62
CA LEU A 57 11.90 12.26 -4.56
C LEU A 57 12.43 13.70 -4.66
N HIS A 58 13.76 13.84 -4.78
CA HIS A 58 14.42 15.14 -5.01
C HIS A 58 14.15 15.64 -6.45
N ARG A 59 12.89 15.97 -6.72
CA ARG A 59 12.30 16.36 -8.02
C ARG A 59 11.15 17.35 -7.76
N SER A 60 10.49 17.81 -8.82
CA SER A 60 9.35 18.73 -8.67
C SER A 60 8.17 18.06 -7.97
N ILE A 61 7.22 18.88 -7.46
CA ILE A 61 5.95 18.37 -6.90
C ILE A 61 5.19 17.57 -7.96
N ARG A 62 5.10 18.11 -9.19
CA ARG A 62 4.45 17.44 -10.33
C ARG A 62 5.03 16.06 -10.59
N ASP A 63 6.36 15.92 -10.58
CA ASP A 63 7.02 14.63 -10.80
C ASP A 63 6.76 13.63 -9.67
N ASN A 64 6.61 14.11 -8.43
CA ASN A 64 6.23 13.24 -7.31
C ASN A 64 4.77 12.77 -7.43
N LEU A 65 3.85 13.60 -7.93
CA LEU A 65 2.47 13.21 -8.18
C LEU A 65 2.38 12.19 -9.33
N LEU A 66 3.07 12.44 -10.44
CA LEU A 66 3.16 11.52 -11.57
C LEU A 66 3.86 10.20 -11.21
N TYR A 67 4.76 10.20 -10.23
CA TYR A 67 5.31 8.94 -9.72
C TYR A 67 4.23 8.03 -9.12
N GLY A 68 3.20 8.59 -8.48
CA GLY A 68 2.07 7.83 -7.93
C GLY A 68 0.98 7.49 -8.97
N LYS A 69 0.83 8.32 -10.01
CA LYS A 69 -0.12 8.10 -11.12
C LYS A 69 0.50 8.60 -12.44
N PRO A 70 1.26 7.74 -13.16
CA PRO A 70 2.03 8.14 -14.34
C PRO A 70 1.18 8.71 -15.49
N ASP A 71 -0.05 8.22 -15.61
CA ASP A 71 -0.98 8.61 -16.67
C ASP A 71 -1.94 9.73 -16.25
N ALA A 72 -1.67 10.42 -15.14
CA ALA A 72 -2.51 11.53 -14.69
C ALA A 72 -2.51 12.67 -15.71
N THR A 73 -3.70 13.13 -16.08
CA THR A 73 -3.85 14.32 -16.94
C THR A 73 -3.50 15.59 -16.18
N ASP A 74 -3.19 16.69 -16.89
CA ASP A 74 -2.93 17.97 -16.21
C ASP A 74 -4.15 18.43 -15.39
N ASP A 75 -5.38 18.17 -15.84
CA ASP A 75 -6.61 18.49 -15.08
C ASP A 75 -6.75 17.65 -13.79
N GLU A 76 -6.13 16.47 -13.71
CA GLU A 76 -6.11 15.66 -12.48
C GLU A 76 -5.01 16.08 -11.50
N LEU A 77 -4.05 16.89 -11.96
CA LEU A 77 -2.93 17.37 -11.15
C LEU A 77 -3.19 18.72 -10.49
N TRP A 78 -4.16 19.51 -11.00
CA TRP A 78 -4.38 20.92 -10.62
C TRP A 78 -5.80 21.19 -10.14
#